data_AF-A0A0P6WL18-F1
#
_entry.id   AF-A0A0P6WL18-F1
#
_cell.length_a   1.000
_cell.length_b   1.000
_cell.length_c   1.000
_cell.angle_alpha   90.00
_cell.angle_beta   90.00
_cell.angle_gamma   90.00
#
_symmetry.space_group_name_H-M   'P 1'
#
loop_
_entity.id
_entity.type
_entity.pdbx_description
1 polymer ?
#
loop_
_entity_poly.entity_id
_entity_poly.type
_entity_poly.pdbx_seq_one_letter_code
_entity_poly.pdbx_strand_id
1 'polypeptide(L)'
;MPATPTRIGFILEEYRKVVSEDADVRAAFGNSARESEDPVETFFDSTADAQIMADERQALLGVIGRRRFRAEMNGTDEMAAIDYTSGTIPNGWLTSDRHDVSRKVLIAEFGFDFAKQDSAAMVWG
;
A
#
# COMPACT_ATOMS: atom_id res chain seq x y z
N MET A 1 37.91 25.17 -14.45
CA MET A 1 37.03 24.02 -14.79
C MET A 1 35.60 24.49 -14.51
N PRO A 2 34.78 24.80 -15.52
CA PRO A 2 33.43 25.34 -15.29
C PRO A 2 32.54 24.29 -14.63
N ALA A 3 31.68 24.71 -13.71
CA ALA A 3 30.70 23.83 -13.08
C ALA A 3 29.71 23.36 -14.15
N THR A 4 29.50 22.04 -14.22
CA THR A 4 28.50 21.47 -15.14
C THR A 4 27.09 21.85 -14.66
N PRO A 5 26.10 21.92 -15.56
CA PRO A 5 24.70 22.19 -15.18
C PRO A 5 24.20 21.25 -14.07
N THR A 6 24.61 19.97 -14.09
CA THR A 6 24.31 18.98 -13.05
C THR A 6 24.86 19.37 -11.68
N ARG A 7 26.08 19.94 -11.63
CA ARG A 7 26.70 20.43 -10.38
C ARG A 7 26.03 21.69 -9.86
N ILE A 8 25.57 22.57 -10.75
CA ILE A 8 24.86 23.80 -10.39
C ILE A 8 23.48 23.45 -9.79
N GLY A 9 22.74 22.53 -10.42
CA GLY A 9 21.46 22.04 -9.90
C GLY A 9 21.60 21.37 -8.52
N PHE A 10 22.66 20.59 -8.30
CA PHE A 10 22.95 19.99 -7.00
C PHE A 10 23.19 21.02 -5.89
N ILE A 11 23.79 22.17 -6.20
CA ILE A 11 24.06 23.22 -5.23
C ILE A 11 22.80 24.04 -4.90
N LEU A 12 21.86 24.15 -5.83
CA LEU A 12 20.65 24.96 -5.69
C LEU A 12 19.50 24.21 -5.00
N GLU A 13 19.44 22.89 -5.14
CA GLU A 13 18.38 22.05 -4.58
C GLU A 13 19.00 20.91 -3.76
N GLU A 14 18.77 20.93 -2.45
CA GLU A 14 19.26 19.94 -1.46
C GLU A 14 18.70 18.53 -1.70
N TYR A 15 17.54 18.43 -2.36
CA TYR A 15 16.85 17.17 -2.63
C TYR A 15 16.36 17.09 -4.07
N ARG A 16 16.08 15.87 -4.53
CA ARG A 16 15.49 15.62 -5.86
C ARG A 16 14.00 15.38 -5.75
N LYS A 17 13.28 16.04 -6.67
CA LYS A 17 11.82 16.03 -6.78
C LYS A 17 11.42 15.29 -8.05
N VAL A 18 10.61 14.25 -7.92
CA VAL A 18 10.10 13.43 -9.04
C VAL A 18 8.63 13.11 -8.84
N VAL A 19 7.93 12.86 -9.94
CA VAL A 19 6.52 12.47 -9.97
C VAL A 19 6.42 11.13 -10.69
N SER A 20 5.67 10.21 -10.12
CA SER A 20 5.38 8.90 -10.71
C SER A 20 3.87 8.84 -10.99
N GLU A 21 3.48 8.51 -12.21
CA GLU A 21 2.10 8.51 -12.67
C GLU A 21 1.68 7.13 -13.17
N ASP A 22 0.49 6.67 -12.74
CA ASP A 22 -0.12 5.43 -13.19
C ASP A 22 -1.46 5.76 -13.85
N ALA A 23 -1.53 5.52 -15.17
CA ALA A 23 -2.69 5.84 -15.99
C ALA A 23 -3.94 5.04 -15.59
N ASP A 24 -3.77 3.80 -15.12
CA ASP A 24 -4.88 2.95 -14.73
C ASP A 24 -5.47 3.44 -13.38
N VAL A 25 -4.60 3.86 -12.44
CA VAL A 25 -5.02 4.45 -11.17
C VAL A 25 -5.76 5.76 -11.40
N ARG A 26 -5.24 6.62 -12.28
CA ARG A 26 -5.88 7.87 -12.68
C ARG A 26 -7.24 7.60 -13.35
N ALA A 27 -7.34 6.58 -14.20
CA ALA A 27 -8.60 6.19 -14.82
C ALA A 27 -9.63 5.66 -13.80
N ALA A 28 -9.19 4.92 -12.78
CA ALA A 28 -10.08 4.31 -11.78
C ALA A 28 -10.54 5.30 -10.70
N PHE A 29 -9.70 6.25 -10.29
CA PHE A 29 -9.95 7.13 -9.15
C PHE A 29 -10.09 8.61 -9.53
N GLY A 30 -9.80 9.00 -10.78
CA GLY A 30 -9.87 10.38 -11.26
C GLY A 30 -9.10 11.33 -10.36
N ASN A 31 -9.72 12.46 -10.00
CA ASN A 31 -9.12 13.46 -9.10
C ASN A 31 -8.90 12.97 -7.66
N SER A 32 -9.38 11.78 -7.30
CA SER A 32 -9.14 11.13 -6.01
C SER A 32 -7.98 10.13 -6.04
N ALA A 33 -7.36 9.92 -7.21
CA ALA A 33 -6.10 9.20 -7.31
C ALA A 33 -5.09 9.90 -6.40
N ARG A 34 -4.34 9.13 -5.61
CA ARG A 34 -3.23 9.66 -4.80
C ARG A 34 -2.09 10.06 -5.73
N GLU A 35 -2.25 11.20 -6.36
CA GLU A 35 -1.20 11.88 -7.10
C GLU A 35 -0.59 12.89 -6.14
N SER A 36 0.69 12.71 -5.83
CA SER A 36 1.41 13.68 -5.01
C SER A 36 1.84 14.80 -5.95
N GLU A 37 1.06 15.88 -6.03
CA GLU A 37 1.49 17.13 -6.68
C GLU A 37 2.72 17.71 -5.97
N ASP A 38 2.89 17.40 -4.68
CA ASP A 38 4.11 17.64 -3.93
C ASP A 38 5.10 16.50 -4.16
N PRO A 39 6.17 16.73 -4.94
CA PRO A 39 7.21 15.73 -5.12
C PRO A 39 7.85 15.40 -3.76
N VAL A 40 7.93 14.10 -3.46
CA VAL A 40 8.52 13.62 -2.21
C VAL A 40 9.96 14.09 -2.12
N GLU A 41 10.32 14.76 -1.03
CA GLU A 41 11.71 15.12 -0.76
C GLU A 41 12.51 13.83 -0.64
N THR A 42 13.43 13.62 -1.59
CA THR A 42 14.30 12.46 -1.57
C THR A 42 15.74 12.88 -1.32
N PHE A 43 16.43 12.09 -0.50
CA PHE A 43 17.86 12.24 -0.22
C PHE A 43 18.74 11.61 -1.33
N PHE A 44 18.19 11.41 -2.53
CA PHE A 44 18.94 10.84 -3.64
C PHE A 44 19.75 11.93 -4.35
N ASP A 45 21.02 11.63 -4.59
CA ASP A 45 21.91 12.52 -5.36
C ASP A 45 21.49 12.60 -6.84
N SER A 46 20.87 11.53 -7.34
CA SER A 46 20.42 11.39 -8.73
C SER A 46 18.90 11.39 -8.84
N THR A 47 18.39 12.04 -9.89
CA THR A 47 16.95 12.02 -10.23
C THR A 47 16.50 10.64 -10.70
N ALA A 48 17.41 9.83 -11.28
CA ALA A 48 17.10 8.49 -11.74
C ALA A 48 16.77 7.55 -10.58
N ASP A 49 17.55 7.61 -9.49
CA ASP A 49 17.31 6.80 -8.29
C ASP A 49 16.01 7.23 -7.59
N ALA A 50 15.76 8.54 -7.55
CA ALA A 50 14.52 9.08 -7.02
C ALA A 50 13.31 8.56 -7.82
N GLN A 51 13.39 8.53 -9.16
CA GLN A 51 12.32 8.05 -10.02
C GLN A 51 12.05 6.56 -9.79
N ILE A 52 13.09 5.71 -9.75
CA ILE A 52 12.94 4.26 -9.49
C ILE A 52 12.20 4.03 -8.17
N MET A 53 12.56 4.76 -7.11
CA MET A 53 11.89 4.64 -5.81
C MET A 53 10.46 5.13 -5.83
N ALA A 54 10.17 6.21 -6.57
CA ALA A 54 8.81 6.70 -6.75
C ALA A 54 7.94 5.67 -7.50
N ASP A 55 8.50 5.05 -8.55
CA ASP A 55 7.84 4.03 -9.36
C ASP A 55 7.58 2.74 -8.55
N GLU A 56 8.57 2.25 -7.80
CA GLU A 56 8.40 1.09 -6.91
C GLU A 56 7.31 1.34 -5.84
N ARG A 57 7.30 2.54 -5.26
CA ARG A 57 6.27 2.92 -4.29
C ARG A 57 4.89 3.01 -4.95
N GLN A 58 4.80 3.58 -6.14
CA GLN A 58 3.54 3.62 -6.89
C GLN A 58 3.09 2.22 -7.29
N ALA A 59 3.99 1.33 -7.69
CA ALA A 59 3.67 -0.06 -7.99
C ALA A 59 3.12 -0.81 -6.76
N LEU A 60 3.60 -0.50 -5.55
CA LEU A 60 3.09 -1.12 -4.32
C LEU A 60 1.71 -0.59 -3.90
N LEU A 61 1.51 0.72 -3.99
CA LEU A 61 0.35 1.43 -3.45
C LEU A 61 -0.76 1.70 -4.48
N GLY A 62 -0.40 1.74 -5.76
CA GLY A 62 -1.26 2.03 -6.90
C GLY A 62 -1.99 0.80 -7.45
N VAL A 63 -1.72 -0.41 -6.95
CA VAL A 63 -2.45 -1.60 -7.41
C VAL A 63 -3.96 -1.42 -7.18
N ILE A 64 -4.69 -1.28 -8.28
CA ILE A 64 -6.13 -1.02 -8.26
C ILE A 64 -6.84 -2.17 -7.56
N GLY A 65 -7.71 -1.80 -6.63
CA GLY A 65 -8.55 -2.75 -5.91
C GLY A 65 -7.92 -3.33 -4.66
N ARG A 66 -6.65 -3.04 -4.31
CA ARG A 66 -6.14 -3.37 -2.98
C ARG A 66 -6.85 -2.51 -1.94
N ARG A 67 -7.68 -3.14 -1.11
CA ARG A 67 -8.52 -2.44 -0.13
C ARG A 67 -8.41 -3.12 1.23
N ARG A 68 -8.68 -2.34 2.27
CA ARG A 68 -8.81 -2.86 3.63
C ARG A 68 -10.28 -3.22 3.85
N PHE A 69 -10.51 -4.44 4.30
CA PHE A 69 -11.84 -4.90 4.72
C PHE A 69 -11.80 -5.30 6.19
N ARG A 70 -12.94 -5.16 6.85
CA ARG A 70 -13.18 -5.74 8.17
C ARG A 70 -14.15 -6.89 7.99
N ALA A 71 -13.69 -8.10 8.31
CA ALA A 71 -14.54 -9.28 8.38
C ALA A 71 -14.93 -9.49 9.84
N GLU A 72 -16.22 -9.57 10.12
CA GLU A 72 -16.77 -9.89 11.44
C GLU A 72 -17.28 -11.33 11.41
N MET A 73 -16.98 -12.07 12.46
CA MET A 73 -17.29 -13.49 12.61
C MET A 73 -18.03 -13.70 13.92
N ASN A 74 -19.06 -14.55 13.87
CA ASN A 74 -19.79 -14.97 15.06
C ASN A 74 -18.99 -16.12 15.70
N GLY A 75 -18.56 -15.95 16.94
CA GLY A 75 -17.67 -16.89 17.60
C GLY A 75 -16.20 -16.45 17.59
N THR A 76 -15.43 -17.04 18.49
CA THR A 76 -13.97 -16.81 18.61
C THR A 76 -13.15 -18.01 18.15
N ASP A 77 -13.76 -19.17 17.96
CA ASP A 77 -13.06 -20.44 17.75
C ASP A 77 -12.34 -20.47 16.40
N GLU A 78 -12.96 -19.93 15.35
CA GLU A 78 -12.41 -19.88 14.01
C GLU A 78 -11.14 -19.02 13.94
N MET A 79 -11.11 -17.87 14.62
CA MET A 79 -9.93 -17.01 14.67
C MET A 79 -8.86 -17.54 15.63
N ALA A 80 -9.25 -18.22 16.70
CA ALA A 80 -8.30 -18.88 17.60
C ALA A 80 -7.60 -20.08 16.93
N ALA A 81 -8.24 -20.70 15.93
CA ALA A 81 -7.70 -21.83 15.19
C ALA A 81 -6.68 -21.44 14.10
N ILE A 82 -6.48 -20.14 13.82
CA ILE A 82 -5.51 -19.70 12.81
C ILE A 82 -4.09 -19.91 13.34
N ASP A 83 -3.33 -20.72 12.62
CA ASP A 83 -1.91 -20.93 12.91
C ASP A 83 -1.08 -19.73 12.44
N TYR A 84 -0.61 -18.95 13.42
CA TYR A 84 0.34 -17.85 13.22
C TYR A 84 1.75 -18.20 13.71
N THR A 85 1.98 -19.44 14.12
CA THR A 85 3.26 -19.92 14.62
C THR A 85 4.04 -20.63 13.51
N SER A 86 5.29 -20.17 13.30
CA SER A 86 6.28 -20.69 12.32
C SER A 86 6.15 -20.24 10.85
N GLY A 87 6.56 -19.01 10.56
CA GLY A 87 6.97 -18.58 9.20
C GLY A 87 5.85 -18.47 8.15
N THR A 88 4.65 -18.92 8.44
CA THR A 88 3.45 -18.76 7.60
C THR A 88 2.74 -17.46 7.94
N ILE A 89 2.54 -16.63 6.93
CA ILE A 89 1.74 -15.41 7.06
C ILE A 89 0.26 -15.79 6.92
N PRO A 90 -0.58 -15.52 7.94
CA PRO A 90 -2.01 -15.79 7.87
C PRO A 90 -2.64 -15.11 6.66
N ASN A 91 -3.32 -15.90 5.84
CA ASN A 91 -4.01 -15.42 4.65
C ASN A 91 -5.37 -16.10 4.55
N GLY A 92 -6.27 -15.47 3.81
CA GLY A 92 -7.63 -15.97 3.58
C GLY A 92 -8.10 -15.69 2.17
N TRP A 93 -9.28 -16.20 1.85
CA TRP A 93 -10.01 -15.83 0.64
C TRP A 93 -11.17 -14.93 1.03
N LEU A 94 -11.23 -13.72 0.47
CA LEU A 94 -12.34 -12.81 0.68
C LEU A 94 -13.26 -12.86 -0.54
N THR A 95 -14.53 -13.19 -0.31
CA THR A 95 -15.60 -13.07 -1.30
C THR A 95 -16.64 -12.09 -0.76
N SER A 96 -16.93 -11.03 -1.51
CA SER A 96 -17.94 -10.03 -1.17
C SER A 96 -18.69 -9.58 -2.42
N ASP A 97 -19.94 -10.00 -2.54
CA ASP A 97 -20.82 -9.63 -3.67
C ASP A 97 -21.12 -8.13 -3.68
N ARG A 98 -21.21 -7.51 -2.50
CA ARG A 98 -21.49 -6.07 -2.35
C ARG A 98 -20.36 -5.20 -2.90
N HIS A 99 -19.12 -5.67 -2.78
CA HIS A 99 -17.94 -4.94 -3.21
C HIS A 99 -17.36 -5.45 -4.52
N ASP A 100 -17.98 -6.49 -5.10
CA ASP A 100 -17.51 -7.22 -6.29
C ASP A 100 -16.05 -7.66 -6.16
N VAL A 101 -15.73 -8.32 -5.04
CA VAL A 101 -14.37 -8.75 -4.72
C VAL A 101 -14.37 -10.25 -4.45
N SER A 102 -13.52 -10.99 -5.18
CA SER A 102 -13.19 -12.39 -4.90
C SER A 102 -11.70 -12.59 -5.12
N ARG A 103 -10.92 -12.63 -4.03
CA ARG A 103 -9.46 -12.70 -4.11
C ARG A 103 -8.83 -13.23 -2.81
N LYS A 104 -7.57 -13.64 -2.92
CA LYS A 104 -6.72 -13.93 -1.76
C LYS A 104 -6.34 -12.62 -1.07
N VAL A 105 -6.47 -12.60 0.26
CA VAL A 105 -6.16 -11.45 1.12
C VAL A 105 -5.22 -11.88 2.25
N LEU A 106 -4.43 -10.92 2.73
CA LEU A 106 -3.60 -11.07 3.91
C LEU A 106 -4.41 -10.67 5.14
N ILE A 107 -4.31 -11.44 6.23
CA ILE A 107 -4.91 -11.06 7.51
C ILE A 107 -3.88 -10.24 8.29
N ALA A 108 -4.18 -8.96 8.49
CA ALA A 108 -3.27 -7.99 9.09
C ALA A 108 -3.47 -7.84 10.60
N GLU A 109 -4.67 -8.09 11.10
CA GLU A 109 -5.03 -7.96 12.52
C GLU A 109 -6.14 -8.93 12.89
N PHE A 110 -6.06 -9.46 14.11
CA PHE A 110 -7.11 -10.24 14.77
C PHE A 110 -7.59 -9.49 16.01
N GLY A 111 -8.90 -9.37 16.16
CA GLY A 111 -9.55 -8.85 17.35
C GLY A 111 -10.48 -9.92 17.93
N PHE A 112 -10.40 -10.10 19.24
CA PHE A 112 -11.28 -11.00 20.00
C PHE A 112 -12.07 -10.19 21.03
N ASP A 113 -13.39 -10.31 21.01
CA ASP A 113 -14.27 -9.83 22.09
C ASP A 113 -14.83 -11.05 22.83
N PHE A 114 -14.12 -11.48 23.87
CA PHE A 114 -14.54 -12.62 24.69
C PHE A 114 -15.84 -12.36 25.49
N ALA A 115 -16.22 -11.10 25.71
CA ALA A 115 -17.47 -10.80 26.41
C ALA A 115 -18.69 -11.06 25.52
N LYS A 116 -18.58 -10.74 24.23
CA LYS A 116 -19.63 -10.98 23.24
C LYS A 116 -19.49 -12.31 22.51
N GLN A 117 -18.35 -12.99 22.65
CA GLN A 117 -17.98 -14.17 21.88
C GLN A 117 -17.92 -13.88 20.37
N ASP A 118 -17.44 -12.68 20.02
CA ASP A 118 -17.28 -12.24 18.64
C ASP A 118 -15.80 -12.12 18.30
N SER A 119 -15.49 -12.28 17.02
CA SER A 119 -14.15 -11.99 16.50
C SER A 119 -14.21 -11.15 15.23
N ALA A 120 -13.13 -10.40 15.00
CA ALA A 120 -12.99 -9.58 13.81
C ALA A 120 -11.58 -9.72 13.24
N ALA A 121 -11.48 -9.77 11.92
CA ALA A 121 -10.23 -9.76 11.19
C ALA A 121 -10.16 -8.53 10.30
N MET A 122 -9.02 -7.83 10.35
CA MET A 122 -8.68 -6.86 9.33
C MET A 122 -7.95 -7.59 8.21
N VAL A 123 -8.47 -7.49 6.99
CA VAL A 123 -7.84 -8.10 5.81
C VAL A 123 -7.44 -7.04 4.79
N TRP A 124 -6.35 -7.29 4.09
CA TRP A 124 -5.80 -6.41 3.06
C TRP A 124 -5.48 -7.18 1.77
N GLY A 125 -5.94 -6.67 0.63
CA GLY A 125 -5.68 -7.25 -0.69
C GLY A 125 -6.62 -6.71 -1.78
#